data_AF-A0A2R4BNZ8-F1
#
_entry.id   AF-A0A2R4BNZ8-F1
#
_cell.length_a   1.000
_cell.length_b   1.000
_cell.length_c   1.000
_cell.angle_alpha   90.00
_cell.angle_beta   90.00
_cell.angle_gamma   90.00
#
_symmetry.space_group_name_H-M   'P 1'
#
loop_
_entity.id
_entity.type
_entity.pdbx_description
1 polymer ?
#
loop_
_entity_poly.entity_id
_entity_poly.type
_entity_poly.pdbx_seq_one_letter_code
_entity_poly.pdbx_strand_id
1 'polypeptide(L)'
;MTNIVYRIQDADGRGPWKLGFSRHWVEDRDDHDLLIPWYREFGRVDQRAIVGMHIGCGCRTEEQLRRWFTPTEYARLVEFGYRAVQMEVGRILAESNIQCVFERVRPLRWDVEPFALYEIGVKGVTA
;
A
#
# COMPACT_ATOMS: atom_id res chain seq x y z
N MET A 1 8.07 9.49 18.76
CA MET A 1 6.73 9.02 18.34
C MET A 1 6.94 8.08 17.17
N THR A 2 6.43 6.86 17.25
CA THR A 2 6.47 5.89 16.15
C THR A 2 5.37 6.22 15.15
N ASN A 3 5.68 6.16 13.85
CA ASN A 3 4.70 6.37 12.78
C ASN A 3 4.29 5.02 12.21
N ILE A 4 3.02 4.64 12.36
CA ILE A 4 2.49 3.41 11.73
C ILE A 4 1.94 3.74 10.34
N VAL A 5 2.31 2.94 9.33
CA VAL A 5 1.78 3.03 7.97
C VAL A 5 1.23 1.68 7.53
N TYR A 6 0.07 1.72 6.90
CA TYR A 6 -0.64 0.58 6.30
C TYR A 6 -0.45 0.59 4.78
N ARG A 7 -0.16 -0.55 4.18
CA ARG A 7 -0.02 -0.68 2.72
C ARG A 7 -0.20 -2.10 2.23
N ILE A 8 -0.37 -2.26 0.92
CA ILE A 8 -0.27 -3.56 0.25
C ILE A 8 1.12 -3.72 -0.36
N GLN A 9 1.73 -4.89 -0.17
CA GLN A 9 3.02 -5.23 -0.79
C GLN A 9 3.19 -6.73 -1.06
N ASP A 10 4.10 -7.06 -1.97
CA ASP A 10 4.58 -8.41 -2.22
C ASP A 10 5.72 -8.82 -1.26
N ALA A 11 6.27 -10.02 -1.46
CA ALA A 11 7.38 -10.57 -0.68
C ALA A 11 8.68 -9.72 -0.75
N ASP A 12 8.85 -8.92 -1.81
CA ASP A 12 9.98 -8.01 -1.99
C ASP A 12 9.73 -6.61 -1.42
N GLY A 13 8.54 -6.36 -0.86
CA GLY A 13 8.16 -5.05 -0.29
C GLY A 13 7.70 -4.03 -1.33
N ARG A 14 7.41 -4.48 -2.56
CA ARG A 14 6.93 -3.65 -3.66
C ARG A 14 5.41 -3.56 -3.64
N GLY A 15 4.89 -2.38 -3.92
CA GLY A 15 3.44 -2.16 -4.06
C GLY A 15 2.86 -2.79 -5.35
N PRO A 16 1.52 -2.91 -5.44
CA PRO A 16 0.83 -3.58 -6.56
C PRO A 16 0.72 -2.72 -7.83
N TRP A 17 1.05 -1.43 -7.78
CA TRP A 17 0.99 -0.52 -8.91
C TRP A 17 2.25 -0.63 -9.80
N LYS A 18 2.42 -1.78 -10.47
CA LYS A 18 3.54 -2.04 -11.39
C LYS A 18 3.09 -1.96 -12.85
N LEU A 19 3.95 -1.40 -13.70
CA LEU A 19 3.71 -1.35 -15.14
C LEU A 19 3.44 -2.76 -15.69
N GLY A 20 2.36 -2.92 -16.45
CA GLY A 20 1.93 -4.21 -17.02
C GLY A 20 1.25 -5.18 -16.04
N PHE A 21 1.27 -4.90 -14.73
CA PHE A 21 0.65 -5.74 -13.72
C PHE A 21 -0.73 -5.25 -13.29
N SER A 22 -0.93 -3.92 -13.15
CA SER A 22 -2.17 -3.37 -12.58
C SER A 22 -3.45 -3.85 -13.28
N ARG A 23 -3.40 -4.06 -14.59
CA ARG A 23 -4.53 -4.58 -15.41
C ARG A 23 -5.08 -5.94 -14.95
N HIS A 24 -4.34 -6.70 -14.14
CA HIS A 24 -4.74 -8.04 -13.70
C HIS A 24 -5.62 -8.03 -12.46
N TRP A 25 -5.69 -6.92 -11.74
CA TRP A 25 -6.43 -6.85 -10.49
C TRP A 25 -7.36 -5.63 -10.40
N VAL A 26 -6.98 -4.50 -10.99
CA VAL A 26 -7.74 -3.24 -10.98
C VAL A 26 -9.12 -3.42 -11.62
N GLU A 27 -10.16 -2.92 -10.95
CA GLU A 27 -11.55 -2.91 -11.42
C GLU A 27 -11.89 -1.59 -12.10
N ASP A 28 -12.82 -1.58 -13.07
CA ASP A 28 -13.34 -0.31 -13.58
C ASP A 28 -14.28 0.33 -12.54
N ARG A 29 -13.89 1.49 -11.99
CA ARG A 29 -14.63 2.21 -10.94
C ARG A 29 -14.49 3.72 -11.10
N ASP A 30 -15.59 4.43 -10.83
CA ASP A 30 -15.75 5.87 -11.10
C ASP A 30 -14.86 6.77 -10.22
N ASP A 31 -14.43 6.28 -9.05
CA ASP A 31 -13.64 7.06 -8.10
C ASP A 31 -12.12 6.84 -8.23
N HIS A 32 -11.67 6.15 -9.28
CA HIS A 32 -10.25 6.00 -9.58
C HIS A 32 -9.53 7.34 -9.75
N ASP A 33 -10.21 8.36 -10.27
CA ASP A 33 -9.64 9.69 -10.42
C ASP A 33 -9.31 10.35 -9.08
N LEU A 34 -9.88 9.86 -7.97
CA LEU A 34 -9.55 10.29 -6.62
C LEU A 34 -8.31 9.59 -6.06
N LEU A 35 -7.81 8.53 -6.72
CA LEU A 35 -6.65 7.73 -6.32
C LEU A 35 -5.40 8.17 -7.09
N ILE A 36 -4.97 9.40 -6.81
CA ILE A 36 -3.87 10.07 -7.50
C ILE A 36 -2.54 9.40 -7.12
N PRO A 37 -1.68 8.98 -8.07
CA PRO A 37 -0.35 8.49 -7.74
C PRO A 37 0.47 9.55 -6.99
N TRP A 38 1.19 9.17 -5.94
CA TRP A 38 1.92 10.10 -5.06
C TRP A 38 2.80 11.13 -5.78
N TYR A 39 3.45 10.76 -6.89
CA TYR A 39 4.32 11.66 -7.66
C TYR A 39 3.54 12.75 -8.41
N ARG A 40 2.25 12.52 -8.70
CA ARG A 40 1.32 13.54 -9.22
C ARG A 40 0.77 14.41 -8.10
N GLU A 41 0.46 13.82 -6.95
CA GLU A 41 -0.13 14.54 -5.81
C GLU A 41 0.90 15.43 -5.09
N PHE A 42 2.07 14.90 -4.76
CA PHE A 42 3.06 15.57 -3.92
C PHE A 42 4.32 16.01 -4.69
N GLY A 43 4.39 15.74 -5.99
CA GLY A 43 5.58 16.03 -6.80
C GLY A 43 6.81 15.22 -6.38
N ARG A 44 7.99 15.83 -6.46
CA ARG A 44 9.30 15.22 -6.13
C ARG A 44 9.60 15.21 -4.62
N VAL A 45 8.64 14.77 -3.80
CA VAL A 45 8.81 14.69 -2.34
C VAL A 45 9.90 13.69 -1.93
N ASP A 46 10.22 12.73 -2.81
CA ASP A 46 11.33 11.79 -2.68
C ASP A 46 12.69 12.47 -2.49
N GLN A 47 12.87 13.66 -3.06
CA GLN A 47 14.11 14.43 -2.93
C GLN A 47 14.34 14.96 -1.50
N ARG A 48 13.33 14.92 -0.63
CA ARG A 48 13.44 15.29 0.78
C ARG A 48 13.96 14.16 1.66
N ALA A 49 14.07 12.95 1.11
CA ALA A 49 14.48 11.79 1.87
C ALA A 49 15.97 11.83 2.22
N ILE A 50 16.32 11.29 3.38
CA ILE A 50 17.72 11.18 3.80
C ILE A 50 18.41 10.10 2.95
N VAL A 51 19.63 10.38 2.48
CA VAL A 51 20.45 9.42 1.73
C VAL A 51 20.61 8.12 2.52
N GLY A 52 20.35 6.99 1.87
CA GLY A 52 20.41 5.66 2.49
C GLY A 52 19.09 5.20 3.13
N MET A 53 18.07 6.05 3.21
CA MET A 53 16.73 5.62 3.64
C MET A 53 15.95 4.95 2.52
N HIS A 54 15.02 4.08 2.89
CA HIS A 54 14.05 3.48 1.99
C HIS A 54 12.77 4.30 1.95
N ILE A 55 12.30 4.61 0.75
CA ILE A 55 11.08 5.41 0.52
C ILE A 55 9.94 4.50 0.08
N GLY A 56 8.73 4.76 0.58
CA GLY A 56 7.52 4.10 0.14
C GLY A 56 6.30 5.01 0.25
N CYS A 57 5.16 4.51 -0.26
CA CYS A 57 3.85 5.10 -0.04
C CYS A 57 2.90 4.11 0.63
N GLY A 58 1.90 4.65 1.31
CA GLY A 58 0.90 3.88 2.05
C GLY A 58 -0.16 4.81 2.64
N CYS A 59 -0.82 4.36 3.69
CA CYS A 59 -1.93 5.04 4.34
C CYS A 59 -1.68 5.14 5.86
N ARG A 60 -2.24 6.16 6.52
CA ARG A 60 -2.14 6.35 7.97
C ARG A 60 -3.21 5.57 8.73
N THR A 61 -4.27 5.14 8.05
CA THR A 61 -5.32 4.30 8.61
C THR A 61 -5.72 3.17 7.65
N GLU A 62 -6.35 2.13 8.18
CA GLU A 62 -6.93 1.07 7.36
C GLU A 62 -8.05 1.60 6.46
N GLU A 63 -8.86 2.55 6.93
CA GLU A 63 -9.95 3.15 6.14
C GLU A 63 -9.43 3.87 4.90
N GLN A 64 -8.29 4.54 5.01
CA GLN A 64 -7.61 5.13 3.85
C GLN A 64 -7.15 4.03 2.88
N LEU A 65 -6.59 2.94 3.39
CA LEU A 65 -6.16 1.81 2.55
C LEU A 65 -7.35 1.13 1.85
N ARG A 66 -8.50 1.02 2.53
CA ARG A 66 -9.76 0.50 1.97
C ARG A 66 -10.36 1.38 0.88
N ARG A 67 -9.94 2.65 0.75
CA ARG A 67 -10.31 3.49 -0.41
C ARG A 67 -9.53 3.08 -1.66
N TRP A 68 -8.26 2.71 -1.49
CA TRP A 68 -7.35 2.34 -2.58
C TRP A 68 -7.63 0.98 -3.21
N PHE A 69 -8.20 0.05 -2.46
CA PHE A 69 -8.38 -1.33 -2.90
C PHE A 69 -9.76 -1.80 -2.50
N THR A 70 -10.62 -2.18 -3.45
CA THR A 70 -11.90 -2.82 -3.14
C THR A 70 -11.66 -4.21 -2.50
N PRO A 71 -12.68 -4.81 -1.85
CA PRO A 71 -12.57 -6.20 -1.38
C PRO A 71 -12.18 -7.19 -2.49
N THR A 72 -12.71 -7.01 -3.70
CA THR A 72 -12.43 -7.90 -4.84
C THR A 72 -11.03 -7.67 -5.40
N GLU A 73 -10.60 -6.41 -5.54
CA GLU A 73 -9.22 -6.07 -5.92
C GLU A 73 -8.21 -6.66 -4.94
N TYR A 74 -8.48 -6.54 -3.63
CA TYR A 74 -7.65 -7.11 -2.59
C TYR A 74 -7.60 -8.64 -2.67
N ALA A 75 -8.74 -9.31 -2.88
CA ALA A 75 -8.78 -10.76 -3.04
C ALA A 75 -7.91 -11.24 -4.22
N ARG A 76 -8.00 -10.58 -5.38
CA ARG A 76 -7.13 -10.87 -6.53
C ARG A 76 -5.66 -10.64 -6.21
N LEU A 77 -5.35 -9.55 -5.50
CA LEU A 77 -3.97 -9.26 -5.09
C LEU A 77 -3.39 -10.35 -4.17
N VAL A 78 -4.20 -10.90 -3.27
CA VAL A 78 -3.81 -12.04 -2.43
C VAL A 78 -3.48 -13.28 -3.26
N GLU A 79 -4.26 -13.58 -4.31
CA GLU A 79 -3.95 -14.67 -5.25
C GLU A 79 -2.60 -14.47 -5.97
N PHE A 80 -2.20 -13.21 -6.19
CA PHE A 80 -0.88 -12.86 -6.75
C PHE A 80 0.25 -12.77 -5.70
N GLY A 81 0.00 -13.15 -4.45
CA GLY A 81 1.00 -13.15 -3.38
C GLY A 81 1.25 -11.79 -2.73
N TYR A 82 0.37 -10.81 -2.95
CA TYR A 82 0.38 -9.57 -2.18
C TYR A 82 -0.37 -9.74 -0.86
N ARG A 83 -0.04 -8.91 0.11
CA ARG A 83 -0.71 -8.87 1.42
C ARG A 83 -0.77 -7.45 1.94
N ALA A 84 -1.75 -7.19 2.79
CA ALA A 84 -1.79 -5.95 3.57
C ALA A 84 -0.84 -6.09 4.76
N VAL A 85 -0.07 -5.03 5.02
CA VAL A 85 0.90 -4.96 6.11
C VAL A 85 0.81 -3.62 6.82
N GLN A 86 1.08 -3.63 8.12
CA GLN A 86 1.42 -2.45 8.89
C GLN A 86 2.92 -2.43 9.20
N MET A 87 3.50 -1.24 9.28
CA MET A 87 4.91 -1.08 9.64
C MET A 87 5.21 0.23 10.35
N GLU A 88 6.22 0.20 11.21
CA GLU A 88 6.83 1.40 11.75
C GLU A 88 7.74 2.09 10.73
N VAL A 89 7.53 3.38 10.56
CA VAL A 89 8.30 4.27 9.68
C VAL A 89 8.95 5.38 10.49
N GLY A 90 10.03 5.94 9.94
CA GLY A 90 10.77 7.01 10.61
C GLY A 90 10.03 8.34 10.48
N ARG A 91 9.93 8.84 9.26
CA ARG A 91 9.36 10.16 8.95
C ARG A 91 8.36 10.06 7.82
N ILE A 92 7.27 10.82 7.96
CA ILE A 92 6.33 11.09 6.89
C ILE A 92 6.85 12.31 6.10
N LEU A 93 7.07 12.13 4.80
CA LEU A 93 7.60 13.15 3.89
C LEU A 93 6.48 14.02 3.30
N ALA A 94 5.31 13.43 3.08
CA ALA A 94 4.06 14.09 2.70
C ALA A 94 2.86 13.22 3.11
N GLU A 95 1.72 13.86 3.32
CA GLU A 95 0.48 13.21 3.73
C GLU A 95 -0.72 14.01 3.21
N SER A 96 -1.79 13.29 2.88
CA SER A 96 -3.11 13.83 2.60
C SER A 96 -4.19 12.94 3.23
N ASN A 97 -5.44 13.25 2.93
CA ASN A 97 -6.58 12.44 3.34
C ASN A 97 -6.67 11.08 2.59
N ILE A 98 -5.90 10.85 1.52
CA ILE A 98 -5.93 9.60 0.74
C ILE A 98 -4.66 8.75 0.86
N GLN A 99 -3.48 9.34 1.09
CA GLN A 99 -2.24 8.58 1.21
C GLN A 99 -1.14 9.36 1.94
N CYS A 100 -0.04 8.68 2.22
CA CYS A 100 1.20 9.30 2.70
C CYS A 100 2.42 8.71 1.98
N VAL A 101 3.49 9.50 1.98
CA VAL A 101 4.82 9.11 1.53
C VAL A 101 5.74 9.15 2.74
N PHE A 102 6.53 8.10 2.92
CA PHE A 102 7.34 7.94 4.11
C PHE A 102 8.76 7.49 3.77
N GLU A 103 9.66 7.69 4.73
CA GLU A 103 10.98 7.07 4.74
C GLU A 103 11.18 6.21 5.98
N ARG A 104 11.97 5.15 5.84
CA ARG A 104 12.41 4.32 6.96
C ARG A 104 13.81 3.75 6.72
N VAL A 105 14.51 3.43 7.81
CA VAL A 105 15.87 2.87 7.81
C VAL A 105 15.90 1.45 7.24
N ARG A 106 14.86 0.65 7.49
CA ARG A 106 14.80 -0.77 7.09
C ARG A 106 14.19 -0.92 5.68
N PRO A 107 14.65 -1.87 4.87
CA PRO A 107 13.96 -2.26 3.64
C PRO A 107 12.47 -2.52 3.88
N LEU A 108 11.61 -2.16 2.91
CA LEU A 108 10.15 -2.20 3.07
C LEU A 108 9.57 -3.62 3.30
N ARG A 109 10.34 -4.66 2.99
CA ARG A 109 9.99 -6.07 3.24
C ARG A 109 10.31 -6.56 4.65
N TRP A 110 11.08 -5.81 5.43
CA TRP A 110 11.54 -6.23 6.75
C TRP A 110 10.74 -5.58 7.86
N ASP A 111 10.53 -6.35 8.94
CA ASP A 111 9.86 -5.91 10.16
C ASP A 111 8.52 -5.22 9.84
N VAL A 112 7.65 -6.03 9.24
CA VAL A 112 6.29 -5.66 8.83
C VAL A 112 5.35 -6.72 9.39
N GLU A 113 4.19 -6.27 9.86
CA GLU A 113 3.17 -7.16 10.42
C GLU A 113 2.03 -7.31 9.41
N PRO A 114 1.77 -8.51 8.89
CA PRO A 114 0.62 -8.77 8.04
C PRO A 114 -0.69 -8.58 8.81
N PHE A 115 -1.71 -8.03 8.15
CA PHE A 115 -3.06 -7.99 8.69
C PHE A 115 -4.09 -8.26 7.59
N ALA A 116 -5.31 -8.61 7.98
CA ALA A 116 -6.43 -8.79 7.06
C ALA A 116 -7.09 -7.44 6.78
N LEU A 117 -6.92 -6.89 5.57
CA LEU A 117 -7.59 -5.63 5.19
C LEU A 117 -9.12 -5.79 5.11
N TYR A 118 -9.52 -6.96 4.62
CA TYR A 118 -10.90 -7.44 4.52
C TYR A 118 -10.97 -8.88 5.03
N GLU A 119 -12.11 -9.26 5.60
CA GLU A 119 -12.42 -10.67 5.83
C GLU A 119 -12.62 -11.36 4.48
N ILE A 120 -11.64 -12.13 4.03
CA ILE A 120 -11.80 -12.95 2.84
C ILE A 120 -12.52 -14.23 3.27
N GLY A 121 -13.82 -14.31 2.95
CA GLY A 121 -14.58 -15.53 3.15
C GLY A 121 -13.93 -16.67 2.38
N VAL A 122 -13.36 -17.65 3.09
CA VAL A 122 -12.96 -18.92 2.48
C VAL A 122 -14.25 -19.55 1.98
N LYS A 123 -14.48 -19.54 0.66
CA LYS A 123 -15.47 -20.45 0.08
C LYS A 123 -14.98 -21.85 0.40
N GLY A 124 -15.59 -22.46 1.41
CA GLY A 124 -15.32 -23.84 1.80
C GLY A 124 -15.43 -24.71 0.57
N VAL A 125 -14.38 -25.48 0.32
CA VAL A 125 -14.46 -26.67 -0.51
C VAL A 125 -15.44 -27.59 0.19
N THR A 126 -16.69 -27.62 -0.28
CA THR A 126 -17.58 -28.74 -0.01
C THR A 126 -16.92 -29.97 -0.63
N ALA A 127 -16.61 -30.93 0.24
CA ALA A 127 -16.14 -32.26 -0.09
C ALA A 127 -17.08 -33.00 -1.05
#